data_AF-D7UXT0-F1
#
_entry.id   AF-D7UXT0-F1
#
_cell.length_a   1.000
_cell.length_b   1.000
_cell.length_c   1.000
_cell.angle_alpha   90.00
_cell.angle_beta   90.00
_cell.angle_gamma   90.00
#
_symmetry.space_group_name_H-M   'P 1'
#
loop_
_entity.id
_entity.type
_entity.pdbx_description
1 polymer ?
#
loop_
_entity_poly.entity_id
_entity_poly.type
_entity_poly.pdbx_seq_one_letter_code
_entity_poly.pdbx_strand_id
1 'polypeptide(L)'
;MVQGGAYYGGNWTANSYATTDMWLTKIDWATLHEIAHGYQAGFDGQGMYTGEVSNNLFGVQYQYEKYGKKADQIGWLFNYGKKEAVEKNLYTKLVKQDGTYGSVDLREKLILLTMLKQKAGNEAFTKMYQGYRELANQNGFSKTDYPLPDLLNRYYSETSKQDFTPVLQRWGLVLADDQAVKNRAKSYPAIASLADIIPESKLASARTLVDPTILINSNFEMVQNKDIASLGLKGNLSIQLKAEDVKALNGAKLQLKDGTKMIAEQTVKGETLDFKQVPNGIYTVTFTGEEVAPYIADTHYVYVKEAQNDAKISLEKINISKLANQSIQLLGLGDAKFATFTTNRNDDSATLDVTAEKPHSYYSGETYAKVVVKDAAGMTRYEKTMEGTGTKVGKDSFPFKEGDIVEIYHAETKNRLRSSESIIDKATKTNTLVMTKWGLRNKTLANDPQEDLIVKIKAEGTRLLNDADLKDVPFAESEAKKQLLQAIQLLDEPNRTVYLDNYQALFSE
;
A
#
# COMPACT_ATOMS: atom_id res chain seq x y z
N MET A 1 -13.90 28.95 -14.78
CA MET A 1 -14.69 28.18 -13.80
C MET A 1 -15.77 27.46 -14.57
N VAL A 2 -15.71 26.13 -14.66
CA VAL A 2 -16.84 25.35 -15.17
C VAL A 2 -17.91 25.47 -14.08
N GLN A 3 -19.04 26.12 -14.36
CA GLN A 3 -20.13 26.24 -13.39
C GLN A 3 -20.70 24.84 -13.12
N GLY A 4 -20.43 24.31 -11.93
CA GLY A 4 -21.13 23.14 -11.40
C GLY A 4 -22.61 23.43 -11.21
N GLY A 5 -23.45 22.40 -11.33
CA GLY A 5 -24.90 22.53 -11.17
C GLY A 5 -25.32 22.89 -9.74
N ALA A 6 -24.58 22.40 -8.75
CA ALA A 6 -24.70 22.76 -7.34
C ALA A 6 -23.32 22.73 -6.66
N TYR A 7 -23.25 23.23 -5.43
CA TYR A 7 -22.01 23.28 -4.65
C TYR A 7 -22.25 23.33 -3.13
N TYR A 8 -21.25 22.88 -2.39
CA TYR A 8 -21.08 23.10 -0.95
C TYR A 8 -20.03 24.20 -0.69
N GLY A 9 -20.42 25.22 0.09
CA GLY A 9 -19.59 26.39 0.39
C GLY A 9 -18.98 26.42 1.79
N GLY A 10 -18.91 25.28 2.49
CA GLY A 10 -18.41 25.19 3.88
C GLY A 10 -19.46 25.52 4.95
N ASN A 11 -20.35 26.48 4.68
CA ASN A 11 -21.43 26.86 5.61
C ASN A 11 -22.85 26.57 5.08
N TRP A 12 -22.99 26.33 3.77
CA TRP A 12 -24.27 26.10 3.11
C TRP A 12 -24.07 25.26 1.84
N THR A 13 -25.17 24.73 1.32
CA THR A 13 -25.27 24.16 -0.02
C THR A 13 -26.13 25.08 -0.90
N ALA A 14 -25.81 25.20 -2.18
CA ALA A 14 -26.56 26.03 -3.12
C ALA A 14 -26.51 25.47 -4.55
N ASN A 15 -27.41 25.92 -5.43
CA ASN A 15 -27.43 25.54 -6.83
C ASN A 15 -27.35 26.73 -7.77
N SER A 16 -26.73 26.51 -8.94
CA SER A 16 -26.49 27.56 -9.94
C SER A 16 -27.68 27.78 -10.89
N TYR A 17 -28.73 26.96 -10.78
CA TYR A 17 -29.90 27.00 -11.66
C TYR A 17 -31.00 27.90 -11.11
N ALA A 18 -31.80 28.50 -12.00
CA ALA A 18 -32.97 29.32 -11.65
C ALA A 18 -34.19 28.47 -11.22
N THR A 19 -33.96 27.43 -10.42
CA THR A 19 -34.99 26.55 -9.86
C THR A 19 -34.55 26.08 -8.47
N THR A 20 -35.52 25.83 -7.58
CA THR A 20 -35.30 25.20 -6.27
C THR A 20 -35.70 23.72 -6.26
N ASP A 21 -36.04 23.14 -7.41
CA ASP A 21 -36.63 21.80 -7.51
C ASP A 21 -35.79 20.72 -6.83
N MET A 22 -34.46 20.75 -6.95
CA MET A 22 -33.60 19.76 -6.29
C MET A 22 -33.78 19.75 -4.77
N TRP A 23 -33.99 20.92 -4.15
CA TRP A 23 -34.17 21.06 -2.70
C TRP A 23 -35.58 20.68 -2.25
N LEU A 24 -36.56 20.77 -3.16
CA LEU A 24 -37.97 20.46 -2.90
C LEU A 24 -38.35 19.03 -3.29
N THR A 25 -37.53 18.39 -4.12
CA THR A 25 -37.74 17.02 -4.60
C THR A 25 -37.23 16.03 -3.57
N LYS A 26 -38.10 15.12 -3.15
CA LYS A 26 -37.73 14.06 -2.22
C LYS A 26 -36.67 13.17 -2.87
N ILE A 27 -35.59 12.86 -2.13
CA ILE A 27 -34.52 11.93 -2.55
C ILE A 27 -33.69 12.44 -3.74
N ASP A 28 -33.72 13.75 -4.04
CA ASP A 28 -32.89 14.28 -5.10
C ASP A 28 -31.41 13.98 -4.82
N TRP A 29 -30.74 13.37 -5.79
CA TRP A 29 -29.35 12.95 -5.62
C TRP A 29 -28.42 14.16 -5.46
N ALA A 30 -28.64 15.24 -6.22
CA ALA A 30 -27.81 16.42 -6.11
C ALA A 30 -27.94 17.04 -4.70
N THR A 31 -29.14 17.07 -4.13
CA THR A 31 -29.33 17.53 -2.73
C THR A 31 -28.56 16.67 -1.74
N LEU A 32 -28.67 15.34 -1.84
CA LEU A 32 -27.93 14.43 -0.95
C LEU A 32 -26.41 14.56 -1.12
N HIS A 33 -25.95 14.69 -2.36
CA HIS A 33 -24.55 14.85 -2.73
C HIS A 33 -23.93 16.12 -2.14
N GLU A 34 -24.60 17.27 -2.30
CA GLU A 34 -24.12 18.54 -1.78
C GLU A 34 -24.08 18.57 -0.25
N ILE A 35 -25.11 18.04 0.41
CA ILE A 35 -25.11 17.92 1.88
C ILE A 35 -23.95 17.03 2.34
N ALA A 36 -23.70 15.94 1.63
CA ALA A 36 -22.66 14.99 1.99
C ALA A 36 -21.23 15.54 1.84
N HIS A 37 -20.99 16.55 1.00
CA HIS A 37 -19.70 17.25 0.97
C HIS A 37 -19.34 17.87 2.32
N GLY A 38 -20.32 18.29 3.13
CA GLY A 38 -20.09 18.78 4.49
C GLY A 38 -19.62 17.71 5.48
N TYR A 39 -19.68 16.43 5.12
CA TYR A 39 -19.22 15.30 5.93
C TYR A 39 -17.93 14.65 5.41
N GLN A 40 -17.30 15.21 4.38
CA GLN A 40 -15.98 14.78 3.94
C GLN A 40 -14.93 15.08 5.01
N ALA A 41 -13.93 14.21 5.11
CA ALA A 41 -12.88 14.30 6.13
C ALA A 41 -11.52 14.57 5.47
N GLY A 42 -10.55 15.01 6.27
CA GLY A 42 -9.23 15.37 5.75
C GLY A 42 -8.44 14.21 5.10
N PHE A 43 -8.85 12.95 5.31
CA PHE A 43 -8.26 11.79 4.63
C PHE A 43 -8.70 11.66 3.17
N ASP A 44 -9.67 12.47 2.72
CA ASP A 44 -10.10 12.46 1.33
C ASP A 44 -8.96 12.86 0.38
N GLY A 45 -8.82 12.10 -0.71
CA GLY A 45 -7.72 12.24 -1.65
C GLY A 45 -6.34 11.84 -1.11
N GLN A 46 -6.24 11.27 0.10
CA GLN A 46 -4.97 10.80 0.66
C GLN A 46 -4.76 9.31 0.33
N GLY A 47 -3.73 8.99 -0.46
CA GLY A 47 -3.40 7.62 -0.89
C GLY A 47 -4.31 7.03 -1.98
N MET A 48 -5.53 7.56 -2.13
CA MET A 48 -6.45 7.19 -3.21
C MET A 48 -7.37 8.37 -3.58
N TYR A 49 -7.83 8.42 -4.82
CA TYR A 49 -8.73 9.49 -5.27
C TYR A 49 -10.15 9.27 -4.73
N THR A 50 -10.71 10.26 -4.01
CA THR A 50 -12.09 10.20 -3.49
C THR A 50 -12.94 11.43 -3.79
N GLY A 51 -12.42 12.40 -4.56
CA GLY A 51 -13.18 13.59 -4.96
C GLY A 51 -14.43 13.20 -5.74
N GLU A 52 -15.60 13.71 -5.36
CA GLU A 52 -16.90 13.33 -5.93
C GLU A 52 -17.28 11.84 -5.74
N VAL A 53 -16.63 11.12 -4.82
CA VAL A 53 -16.88 9.69 -4.55
C VAL A 53 -17.23 9.44 -3.09
N SER A 54 -16.35 9.78 -2.14
CA SER A 54 -16.52 9.35 -0.73
C SER A 54 -17.74 9.97 -0.05
N ASN A 55 -18.04 11.24 -0.34
CA ASN A 55 -19.25 11.90 0.14
C ASN A 55 -20.51 11.13 -0.27
N ASN A 56 -20.50 10.54 -1.47
CA ASN A 56 -21.66 9.82 -1.98
C ASN A 56 -21.98 8.54 -1.20
N LEU A 57 -21.09 8.03 -0.32
CA LEU A 57 -21.42 6.94 0.60
C LEU A 57 -22.59 7.28 1.53
N PHE A 58 -22.71 8.54 1.97
CA PHE A 58 -23.83 9.01 2.80
C PHE A 58 -25.15 9.01 2.01
N GLY A 59 -25.12 9.50 0.77
CA GLY A 59 -26.28 9.49 -0.13
C GLY A 59 -26.74 8.08 -0.47
N VAL A 60 -25.81 7.18 -0.77
CA VAL A 60 -26.10 5.75 -0.96
C VAL A 60 -26.74 5.15 0.29
N GLN A 61 -26.12 5.32 1.46
CA GLN A 61 -26.66 4.79 2.71
C GLN A 61 -28.08 5.30 2.95
N TYR A 62 -28.33 6.60 2.79
CA TYR A 62 -29.67 7.17 2.96
C TYR A 62 -30.69 6.55 1.99
N GLN A 63 -30.35 6.43 0.69
CA GLN A 63 -31.24 5.85 -0.31
C GLN A 63 -31.60 4.40 0.04
N TYR A 64 -30.63 3.57 0.39
CA TYR A 64 -30.89 2.16 0.69
C TYR A 64 -31.55 1.93 2.05
N GLU A 65 -31.24 2.72 3.08
CA GLU A 65 -31.93 2.63 4.37
C GLU A 65 -33.40 3.01 4.27
N LYS A 66 -33.75 3.97 3.40
CA LYS A 66 -35.13 4.44 3.23
C LYS A 66 -35.95 3.61 2.24
N TYR A 67 -35.32 3.08 1.19
CA TYR A 67 -36.04 2.45 0.07
C TYR A 67 -35.70 0.97 -0.11
N GLY A 68 -34.78 0.43 0.68
CA GLY A 68 -34.29 -0.93 0.52
C GLY A 68 -33.77 -1.18 -0.90
N LYS A 69 -34.02 -2.39 -1.41
CA LYS A 69 -33.59 -2.79 -2.76
C LYS A 69 -34.24 -1.99 -3.90
N LYS A 70 -35.32 -1.22 -3.66
CA LYS A 70 -35.88 -0.32 -4.68
C LYS A 70 -34.90 0.80 -5.06
N ALA A 71 -33.92 1.09 -4.20
CA ALA A 71 -32.85 2.03 -4.50
C ALA A 71 -32.01 1.63 -5.74
N ASP A 72 -31.97 0.35 -6.13
CA ASP A 72 -31.36 -0.07 -7.40
C ASP A 72 -32.01 0.60 -8.62
N GLN A 73 -33.33 0.85 -8.54
CA GLN A 73 -34.15 1.38 -9.64
C GLN A 73 -34.20 2.91 -9.65
N ILE A 74 -34.21 3.53 -8.48
CA ILE A 74 -34.41 5.00 -8.34
C ILE A 74 -33.15 5.75 -7.93
N GLY A 75 -32.16 5.04 -7.41
CA GLY A 75 -30.95 5.60 -6.83
C GLY A 75 -29.86 5.80 -7.87
N TRP A 76 -28.89 6.63 -7.51
CA TRP A 76 -27.80 6.98 -8.41
C TRP A 76 -26.82 5.82 -8.60
N LEU A 77 -26.55 5.04 -7.53
CA LEU A 77 -25.48 4.01 -7.47
C LEU A 77 -25.46 3.11 -8.72
N PHE A 78 -26.63 2.64 -9.16
CA PHE A 78 -26.80 1.79 -10.34
C PHE A 78 -27.47 2.52 -11.51
N ASN A 79 -27.25 3.84 -11.59
CA ASN A 79 -27.69 4.71 -12.68
C ASN A 79 -29.19 4.58 -12.98
N TYR A 80 -30.03 4.73 -11.94
CA TYR A 80 -31.49 4.79 -12.05
C TYR A 80 -32.06 3.56 -12.79
N GLY A 81 -31.75 2.36 -12.29
CA GLY A 81 -32.25 1.09 -12.84
C GLY A 81 -31.41 0.47 -13.94
N LYS A 82 -30.22 1.01 -14.24
CA LYS A 82 -29.29 0.49 -15.27
C LYS A 82 -28.19 -0.39 -14.69
N LYS A 83 -28.49 -1.12 -13.61
CA LYS A 83 -27.54 -1.96 -12.86
C LYS A 83 -26.73 -2.89 -13.75
N GLU A 84 -27.38 -3.65 -14.63
CA GLU A 84 -26.71 -4.62 -15.50
C GLU A 84 -25.61 -3.98 -16.37
N ALA A 85 -25.88 -2.80 -16.93
CA ALA A 85 -24.92 -2.07 -17.75
C ALA A 85 -23.74 -1.56 -16.92
N VAL A 86 -24.01 -1.01 -15.73
CA VAL A 86 -22.98 -0.52 -14.80
C VAL A 86 -22.09 -1.67 -14.34
N GLU A 87 -22.68 -2.79 -13.93
CA GLU A 87 -21.92 -3.95 -13.45
C GLU A 87 -21.11 -4.62 -14.57
N LYS A 88 -21.64 -4.70 -15.79
CA LYS A 88 -20.91 -5.23 -16.94
C LYS A 88 -19.69 -4.36 -17.27
N ASN A 89 -19.83 -3.04 -17.22
CA ASN A 89 -18.73 -2.12 -17.46
C ASN A 89 -17.66 -2.22 -16.37
N LEU A 90 -18.06 -2.26 -15.10
CA LEU A 90 -17.16 -2.42 -13.97
C LEU A 90 -16.40 -3.76 -14.03
N TYR A 91 -17.11 -4.85 -14.33
CA TYR A 91 -16.48 -6.17 -14.54
C TYR A 91 -15.48 -6.16 -15.69
N THR A 92 -15.82 -5.50 -16.80
CA THR A 92 -14.92 -5.40 -17.94
C THR A 92 -13.63 -4.66 -17.57
N LYS A 93 -13.73 -3.51 -16.90
CA LYS A 93 -12.58 -2.68 -16.52
C LYS A 93 -11.69 -3.37 -15.48
N LEU A 94 -12.25 -3.89 -14.40
CA LEU A 94 -11.45 -4.47 -13.32
C LEU A 94 -10.99 -5.89 -13.60
N VAL A 95 -11.85 -6.74 -14.18
CA VAL A 95 -11.58 -8.17 -14.29
C VAL A 95 -11.05 -8.55 -15.68
N LYS A 96 -11.66 -8.05 -16.75
CA LYS A 96 -11.26 -8.43 -18.12
C LYS A 96 -10.06 -7.64 -18.64
N GLN A 97 -9.86 -6.43 -18.13
CA GLN A 97 -8.77 -5.53 -18.51
C GLN A 97 -7.67 -5.41 -17.45
N ASP A 98 -7.76 -6.19 -16.37
CA ASP A 98 -6.80 -6.15 -15.24
C ASP A 98 -6.62 -4.73 -14.67
N GLY A 99 -7.73 -3.99 -14.59
CA GLY A 99 -7.74 -2.61 -14.13
C GLY A 99 -7.67 -2.48 -12.61
N THR A 100 -7.32 -1.29 -12.15
CA THR A 100 -7.22 -0.92 -10.73
C THR A 100 -8.34 0.04 -10.33
N TYR A 101 -8.43 0.42 -9.05
CA TYR A 101 -9.32 1.49 -8.58
C TYR A 101 -9.13 2.79 -9.37
N GLY A 102 -7.91 3.10 -9.81
CA GLY A 102 -7.62 4.28 -10.62
C GLY A 102 -8.25 4.25 -12.01
N SER A 103 -8.50 3.07 -12.56
CA SER A 103 -8.98 2.87 -13.95
C SER A 103 -10.49 3.06 -14.14
N VAL A 104 -11.25 3.10 -13.04
CA VAL A 104 -12.71 3.14 -13.06
C VAL A 104 -13.27 4.54 -12.80
N ASP A 105 -14.51 4.78 -13.25
CA ASP A 105 -15.17 6.09 -13.12
C ASP A 105 -15.69 6.34 -11.68
N LEU A 106 -16.23 7.53 -11.43
CA LEU A 106 -16.72 7.93 -10.11
C LEU A 106 -17.84 7.01 -9.58
N ARG A 107 -18.72 6.50 -10.46
CA ARG A 107 -19.82 5.59 -10.08
C ARG A 107 -19.29 4.26 -9.63
N GLU A 108 -18.38 3.74 -10.44
CA GLU A 108 -17.75 2.45 -10.24
C GLU A 108 -16.91 2.46 -8.96
N LYS A 109 -16.14 3.52 -8.71
CA LYS A 109 -15.43 3.75 -7.44
C LYS A 109 -16.38 3.76 -6.24
N LEU A 110 -17.54 4.40 -6.38
CA LEU A 110 -18.56 4.44 -5.32
C LEU A 110 -19.13 3.04 -5.05
N ILE A 111 -19.36 2.22 -6.07
CA ILE A 111 -19.78 0.81 -5.90
C ILE A 111 -18.75 0.06 -5.07
N LEU A 112 -17.47 0.13 -5.43
CA LEU A 112 -16.39 -0.54 -4.71
C LEU A 112 -16.36 -0.15 -3.22
N LEU A 113 -16.36 1.16 -2.92
CA LEU A 113 -16.37 1.65 -1.54
C LEU A 113 -17.64 1.29 -0.79
N THR A 114 -18.79 1.24 -1.47
CA THR A 114 -20.07 0.83 -0.88
C THR A 114 -20.02 -0.63 -0.46
N MET A 115 -19.51 -1.53 -1.30
CA MET A 115 -19.39 -2.96 -0.97
C MET A 115 -18.41 -3.17 0.19
N LEU A 116 -17.29 -2.44 0.19
CA LEU A 116 -16.32 -2.48 1.28
C LEU A 116 -16.95 -2.06 2.62
N LYS A 117 -17.64 -0.91 2.64
CA LYS A 117 -18.33 -0.39 3.82
C LYS A 117 -19.45 -1.32 4.28
N GLN A 118 -20.22 -1.91 3.37
CA GLN A 118 -21.29 -2.85 3.71
C GLN A 118 -20.74 -4.07 4.45
N LYS A 119 -19.63 -4.64 3.97
CA LYS A 119 -18.98 -5.81 4.62
C LYS A 119 -18.32 -5.48 5.95
N ALA A 120 -17.74 -4.29 6.08
CA ALA A 120 -17.14 -3.84 7.33
C ALA A 120 -18.19 -3.45 8.38
N GLY A 121 -19.34 -2.96 7.93
CA GLY A 121 -20.43 -2.47 8.77
C GLY A 121 -20.33 -0.99 9.13
N ASN A 122 -21.46 -0.39 9.51
CA ASN A 122 -21.56 1.02 9.87
C ASN A 122 -20.72 1.39 11.11
N GLU A 123 -20.51 0.43 12.03
CA GLU A 123 -19.66 0.65 13.21
C GLU A 123 -18.20 0.90 12.80
N ALA A 124 -17.66 0.11 11.88
CA ALA A 124 -16.29 0.28 11.39
C ALA A 124 -16.09 1.64 10.69
N PHE A 125 -17.05 2.03 9.85
CA PHE A 125 -17.05 3.34 9.21
C PHE A 125 -17.12 4.48 10.24
N THR A 126 -17.95 4.34 11.27
CA THR A 126 -18.06 5.33 12.36
C THR A 126 -16.75 5.46 13.13
N LYS A 127 -16.13 4.34 13.51
CA LYS A 127 -14.85 4.32 14.23
C LYS A 127 -13.72 4.92 13.41
N MET A 128 -13.69 4.69 12.10
CA MET A 128 -12.71 5.32 11.21
C MET A 128 -12.79 6.85 11.26
N TYR A 129 -14.00 7.41 11.18
CA TYR A 129 -14.21 8.85 11.29
C TYR A 129 -13.88 9.40 12.68
N GLN A 130 -14.23 8.69 13.74
CA GLN A 130 -13.90 9.10 15.12
C GLN A 130 -12.40 9.09 15.35
N GLY A 131 -11.74 7.98 15.02
CA GLY A 131 -10.30 7.83 15.19
C GLY A 131 -9.50 8.80 14.33
N TYR A 132 -9.92 9.07 13.09
CA TYR A 132 -9.28 10.12 12.30
C TYR A 132 -9.42 11.52 12.93
N ARG A 133 -10.57 11.85 13.52
CA ARG A 133 -10.73 13.13 14.25
C ARG A 133 -9.86 13.19 15.50
N GLU A 134 -9.68 12.07 16.20
CA GLU A 134 -8.74 11.98 17.33
C GLU A 134 -7.31 12.22 16.88
N LEU A 135 -6.86 11.59 15.79
CA LEU A 135 -5.54 11.81 15.19
C LEU A 135 -5.37 13.27 14.76
N ALA A 136 -6.37 13.85 14.09
CA ALA A 136 -6.35 15.23 13.61
C ALA A 136 -6.22 16.27 14.74
N ASN A 137 -6.57 15.92 15.98
CA ASN A 137 -6.43 16.78 17.15
C ASN A 137 -5.06 16.67 17.83
N GLN A 138 -4.16 15.81 17.36
CA GLN A 138 -2.83 15.63 17.94
C GLN A 138 -1.84 16.68 17.42
N ASN A 139 -0.89 17.07 18.29
CA ASN A 139 0.19 17.97 17.90
C ASN A 139 1.06 17.34 16.81
N GLY A 140 1.35 18.11 15.76
CA GLY A 140 2.17 17.64 14.63
C GLY A 140 1.41 16.77 13.61
N PHE A 141 0.08 16.70 13.70
CA PHE A 141 -0.73 15.95 12.73
C PHE A 141 -0.47 16.40 11.28
N SER A 142 -0.21 15.44 10.41
CA SER A 142 -0.28 15.60 8.97
C SER A 142 -1.20 14.55 8.36
N LYS A 143 -2.15 14.98 7.53
CA LYS A 143 -3.07 14.07 6.82
C LYS A 143 -2.34 13.10 5.87
N THR A 144 -1.14 13.45 5.41
CA THR A 144 -0.33 12.59 4.53
C THR A 144 0.14 11.32 5.22
N ASP A 145 0.19 11.33 6.55
CA ASP A 145 0.68 10.23 7.37
C ASP A 145 -0.43 9.19 7.64
N TYR A 146 -1.67 9.51 7.23
CA TYR A 146 -2.86 8.69 7.44
C TYR A 146 -3.66 8.55 6.13
N PRO A 147 -3.10 7.90 5.10
CA PRO A 147 -3.81 7.71 3.84
C PRO A 147 -5.06 6.85 4.05
N LEU A 148 -6.11 7.12 3.27
CA LEU A 148 -7.41 6.45 3.41
C LEU A 148 -7.33 4.91 3.27
N PRO A 149 -6.56 4.32 2.34
CA PRO A 149 -6.43 2.87 2.27
C PRO A 149 -5.97 2.22 3.60
N ASP A 150 -5.05 2.85 4.32
CA ASP A 150 -4.57 2.36 5.61
C ASP A 150 -5.63 2.50 6.70
N LEU A 151 -6.36 3.61 6.72
CA LEU A 151 -7.49 3.81 7.64
C LEU A 151 -8.60 2.79 7.39
N LEU A 152 -8.93 2.53 6.12
CA LEU A 152 -9.89 1.49 5.75
C LEU A 152 -9.40 0.13 6.23
N ASN A 153 -8.16 -0.26 5.90
CA ASN A 153 -7.62 -1.55 6.29
C ASN A 153 -7.66 -1.72 7.82
N ARG A 154 -7.18 -0.72 8.56
CA ARG A 154 -7.15 -0.75 10.03
C ARG A 154 -8.54 -0.84 10.64
N TYR A 155 -9.37 0.18 10.45
CA TYR A 155 -10.63 0.26 11.18
C TYR A 155 -11.63 -0.80 10.73
N TYR A 156 -11.61 -1.20 9.45
CA TYR A 156 -12.51 -2.25 8.97
C TYR A 156 -12.06 -3.62 9.47
N SER A 157 -10.76 -3.89 9.45
CA SER A 157 -10.24 -5.19 9.90
C SER A 157 -10.34 -5.35 11.42
N GLU A 158 -9.90 -4.35 12.18
CA GLU A 158 -9.93 -4.40 13.65
C GLU A 158 -11.35 -4.47 14.20
N THR A 159 -12.30 -3.75 13.59
CA THR A 159 -13.69 -3.72 14.07
C THR A 159 -14.45 -4.99 13.70
N SER A 160 -14.31 -5.45 12.45
CA SER A 160 -15.10 -6.59 11.95
C SER A 160 -14.42 -7.94 12.09
N LYS A 161 -13.13 -7.98 12.47
CA LYS A 161 -12.31 -9.20 12.58
C LYS A 161 -12.17 -9.94 11.25
N GLN A 162 -11.99 -9.20 10.17
CA GLN A 162 -11.84 -9.70 8.80
C GLN A 162 -10.62 -9.03 8.17
N ASP A 163 -9.97 -9.67 7.21
CA ASP A 163 -8.79 -9.10 6.56
C ASP A 163 -9.17 -8.43 5.23
N PHE A 164 -9.16 -7.09 5.23
CA PHE A 164 -9.44 -6.25 4.07
C PHE A 164 -8.21 -5.97 3.20
N THR A 165 -7.01 -6.39 3.64
CA THR A 165 -5.76 -6.23 2.90
C THR A 165 -5.86 -6.74 1.45
N PRO A 166 -6.27 -8.00 1.19
CA PRO A 166 -6.24 -8.55 -0.17
C PRO A 166 -7.11 -7.77 -1.16
N VAL A 167 -8.31 -7.32 -0.76
CA VAL A 167 -9.16 -6.54 -1.68
C VAL A 167 -8.58 -5.15 -1.98
N LEU A 168 -7.99 -4.48 -0.99
CA LEU A 168 -7.37 -3.17 -1.19
C LEU A 168 -6.14 -3.28 -2.09
N GLN A 169 -5.30 -4.30 -1.90
CA GLN A 169 -4.17 -4.60 -2.79
C GLN A 169 -4.62 -5.00 -4.19
N ARG A 170 -5.70 -5.79 -4.32
CA ARG A 170 -6.31 -6.17 -5.60
C ARG A 170 -6.76 -4.96 -6.42
N TRP A 171 -7.15 -3.89 -5.73
CA TRP A 171 -7.50 -2.61 -6.34
C TRP A 171 -6.29 -1.74 -6.73
N GLY A 172 -5.07 -2.25 -6.57
CA GLY A 172 -3.84 -1.52 -6.85
C GLY A 172 -3.53 -0.42 -5.83
N LEU A 173 -4.13 -0.49 -4.63
CA LEU A 173 -3.83 0.45 -3.55
C LEU A 173 -2.60 -0.02 -2.77
N VAL A 174 -1.74 0.94 -2.42
CA VAL A 174 -0.57 0.70 -1.58
C VAL A 174 -0.98 0.85 -0.12
N LEU A 175 -0.54 -0.09 0.71
CA LEU A 175 -0.83 -0.15 2.14
C LEU A 175 0.46 -0.15 2.95
N ALA A 176 0.41 0.37 4.17
CA ALA A 176 1.42 0.10 5.16
C ALA A 176 1.37 -1.38 5.60
N ASP A 177 2.54 -2.01 5.74
CA ASP A 177 2.65 -3.45 6.01
C ASP A 177 2.10 -3.85 7.39
N ASP A 178 2.21 -2.98 8.39
CA ASP A 178 1.89 -3.31 9.78
C ASP A 178 0.48 -3.88 9.94
N GLN A 179 -0.54 -3.24 9.37
CA GLN A 179 -1.91 -3.72 9.53
C GLN A 179 -2.14 -5.05 8.81
N ALA A 180 -1.55 -5.23 7.64
CA ALA A 180 -1.64 -6.47 6.88
C ALA A 180 -1.01 -7.63 7.66
N VAL A 181 0.16 -7.40 8.27
CA VAL A 181 0.83 -8.38 9.15
C VAL A 181 -0.05 -8.70 10.36
N LYS A 182 -0.62 -7.69 11.04
CA LYS A 182 -1.52 -7.88 12.18
C LYS A 182 -2.74 -8.72 11.82
N ASN A 183 -3.35 -8.48 10.66
CA ASN A 183 -4.51 -9.24 10.21
C ASN A 183 -4.16 -10.73 10.02
N ARG A 184 -3.01 -11.02 9.40
CA ARG A 184 -2.53 -12.40 9.20
C ARG A 184 -2.17 -13.09 10.51
N ALA A 185 -1.41 -12.42 11.39
CA ALA A 185 -1.03 -12.96 12.69
C ALA A 185 -2.24 -13.29 13.57
N LYS A 186 -3.29 -12.45 13.52
CA LYS A 186 -4.57 -12.70 14.19
C LYS A 186 -5.48 -13.70 13.46
N SER A 187 -5.03 -14.23 12.33
CA SER A 187 -5.79 -15.19 11.50
C SER A 187 -7.19 -14.67 11.13
N TYR A 188 -7.33 -13.37 10.86
CA TYR A 188 -8.59 -12.83 10.35
C TYR A 188 -8.90 -13.43 8.98
N PRO A 189 -10.13 -13.92 8.74
CA PRO A 189 -10.51 -14.44 7.42
C PRO A 189 -10.38 -13.35 6.36
N ALA A 190 -9.60 -13.65 5.32
CA ALA A 190 -9.48 -12.81 4.14
C ALA A 190 -10.84 -12.67 3.43
N ILE A 191 -11.11 -11.46 2.94
CA ILE A 191 -12.28 -11.18 2.11
C ILE A 191 -11.87 -10.87 0.66
N ALA A 192 -12.75 -11.20 -0.27
CA ALA A 192 -12.59 -10.86 -1.67
C ALA A 192 -13.94 -10.50 -2.29
N SER A 193 -13.91 -9.84 -3.45
CA SER A 193 -15.12 -9.61 -4.22
C SER A 193 -15.60 -10.91 -4.86
N LEU A 194 -16.92 -11.09 -5.03
CA LEU A 194 -17.44 -12.24 -5.79
C LEU A 194 -16.80 -12.34 -7.18
N ALA A 195 -16.57 -11.21 -7.86
CA ALA A 195 -15.94 -11.14 -9.17
C ALA A 195 -14.50 -11.70 -9.23
N ASP A 196 -13.78 -11.69 -8.11
CA ASP A 196 -12.40 -12.19 -8.00
C ASP A 196 -12.31 -13.69 -7.72
N ILE A 197 -13.36 -14.31 -7.18
CA ILE A 197 -13.32 -15.71 -6.71
C ILE A 197 -14.43 -16.61 -7.31
N ILE A 198 -15.36 -16.04 -8.08
CA ILE A 198 -16.43 -16.79 -8.75
C ILE A 198 -16.30 -16.63 -10.28
N PRO A 199 -16.36 -17.74 -11.06
CA PRO A 199 -16.41 -17.68 -12.52
C PRO A 199 -17.57 -16.80 -13.00
N GLU A 200 -17.37 -16.06 -14.10
CA GLU A 200 -18.38 -15.12 -14.63
C GLU A 200 -19.75 -15.80 -14.80
N SER A 201 -19.77 -17.03 -15.32
CA SER A 201 -21.00 -17.83 -15.54
C SER A 201 -21.74 -18.23 -14.26
N LYS A 202 -21.11 -18.11 -13.09
CA LYS A 202 -21.66 -18.51 -11.78
C LYS A 202 -21.97 -17.31 -10.87
N LEU A 203 -21.63 -16.08 -11.29
CA LEU A 203 -21.87 -14.87 -10.50
C LEU A 203 -23.35 -14.68 -10.15
N ALA A 204 -24.28 -15.00 -11.06
CA ALA A 204 -25.70 -14.89 -10.77
C ALA A 204 -26.14 -15.76 -9.58
N SER A 205 -25.72 -17.03 -9.57
CA SER A 205 -25.99 -17.95 -8.46
C SER A 205 -25.32 -17.50 -7.16
N ALA A 206 -24.09 -17.00 -7.23
CA ALA A 206 -23.38 -16.50 -6.06
C ALA A 206 -24.06 -15.24 -5.48
N ARG A 207 -24.53 -14.32 -6.34
CA ARG A 207 -25.32 -13.16 -5.91
C ARG A 207 -26.61 -13.59 -5.22
N THR A 208 -27.35 -14.55 -5.78
CA THR A 208 -28.57 -15.08 -5.15
C THR A 208 -28.30 -15.69 -3.78
N LEU A 209 -27.16 -16.35 -3.59
CA LEU A 209 -26.79 -16.96 -2.32
C LEU A 209 -26.58 -15.93 -1.20
N VAL A 210 -25.92 -14.80 -1.50
CA VAL A 210 -25.61 -13.77 -0.50
C VAL A 210 -26.68 -12.69 -0.36
N ASP A 211 -27.55 -12.53 -1.36
CA ASP A 211 -28.60 -11.51 -1.41
C ASP A 211 -29.50 -11.38 -0.16
N PRO A 212 -29.87 -12.48 0.55
CA PRO A 212 -30.73 -12.38 1.73
C PRO A 212 -30.10 -11.69 2.94
N THR A 213 -28.76 -11.63 3.02
CA THR A 213 -28.05 -11.10 4.19
C THR A 213 -27.51 -9.68 3.99
N ILE A 214 -27.73 -9.11 2.80
CA ILE A 214 -27.17 -7.80 2.41
C ILE A 214 -28.25 -6.89 1.82
N LEU A 215 -28.01 -5.59 1.92
CA LEU A 215 -28.94 -4.57 1.45
C LEU A 215 -28.70 -4.23 -0.03
N ILE A 216 -27.43 -4.20 -0.43
CA ILE A 216 -26.99 -3.87 -1.78
C ILE A 216 -26.31 -5.10 -2.37
N ASN A 217 -26.83 -5.61 -3.47
CA ASN A 217 -26.28 -6.78 -4.15
C ASN A 217 -25.39 -6.35 -5.33
N SER A 218 -24.23 -6.97 -5.53
CA SER A 218 -23.39 -6.71 -6.70
C SER A 218 -22.48 -7.90 -7.04
N ASN A 219 -21.98 -7.94 -8.28
CA ASN A 219 -20.82 -8.74 -8.67
C ASN A 219 -19.57 -8.45 -7.82
N PHE A 220 -19.50 -7.26 -7.20
CA PHE A 220 -18.37 -6.84 -6.39
C PHE A 220 -18.64 -6.92 -4.89
N GLU A 221 -19.70 -7.61 -4.48
CA GLU A 221 -19.97 -7.84 -3.06
C GLU A 221 -18.78 -8.53 -2.38
N MET A 222 -18.42 -8.04 -1.19
CA MET A 222 -17.31 -8.58 -0.42
C MET A 222 -17.75 -9.76 0.43
N VAL A 223 -17.08 -10.89 0.25
CA VAL A 223 -17.45 -12.16 0.88
C VAL A 223 -16.25 -12.82 1.55
N GLN A 224 -16.53 -13.64 2.55
CA GLN A 224 -15.61 -14.67 3.04
C GLN A 224 -15.85 -15.96 2.26
N ASN A 225 -14.88 -16.87 2.25
CA ASN A 225 -15.02 -18.17 1.58
C ASN A 225 -16.24 -18.96 2.08
N LYS A 226 -16.55 -18.88 3.37
CA LYS A 226 -17.73 -19.54 3.95
C LYS A 226 -19.06 -19.05 3.36
N ASP A 227 -19.13 -17.81 2.91
CA ASP A 227 -20.35 -17.19 2.37
C ASP A 227 -20.71 -17.78 1.00
N ILE A 228 -19.73 -18.37 0.30
CA ILE A 228 -19.88 -18.98 -1.03
C ILE A 228 -19.68 -20.50 -1.04
N ALA A 229 -19.32 -21.11 0.09
CA ALA A 229 -18.91 -22.51 0.17
C ALA A 229 -19.99 -23.50 -0.32
N SER A 230 -21.28 -23.17 -0.16
CA SER A 230 -22.40 -24.01 -0.59
C SER A 230 -22.53 -24.13 -2.12
N LEU A 231 -21.84 -23.30 -2.89
CA LEU A 231 -21.76 -23.43 -4.36
C LEU A 231 -20.93 -24.65 -4.78
N GLY A 232 -20.11 -25.21 -3.88
CA GLY A 232 -19.31 -26.41 -4.15
C GLY A 232 -18.25 -26.23 -5.24
N LEU A 233 -17.91 -25.00 -5.60
CA LEU A 233 -16.91 -24.70 -6.63
C LEU A 233 -15.50 -24.99 -6.12
N LYS A 234 -14.69 -25.61 -6.98
CA LYS A 234 -13.30 -25.96 -6.70
C LYS A 234 -12.45 -25.78 -7.95
N GLY A 235 -11.20 -25.40 -7.75
CA GLY A 235 -10.19 -25.28 -8.78
C GLY A 235 -8.88 -25.96 -8.40
N ASN A 236 -8.05 -26.26 -9.40
CA ASN A 236 -6.65 -26.53 -9.17
C ASN A 236 -5.89 -25.19 -9.17
N LEU A 237 -4.89 -25.07 -8.31
CA LEU A 237 -4.02 -23.91 -8.20
C LEU A 237 -2.57 -24.35 -8.41
N SER A 238 -1.89 -23.74 -9.38
CA SER A 238 -0.45 -23.87 -9.58
C SER A 238 0.23 -22.59 -9.11
N ILE A 239 1.11 -22.70 -8.11
CA ILE A 239 1.88 -21.56 -7.59
C ILE A 239 3.30 -21.65 -8.13
N GLN A 240 3.70 -20.65 -8.92
CA GLN A 240 5.07 -20.47 -9.37
C GLN A 240 5.85 -19.63 -8.35
N LEU A 241 6.89 -20.23 -7.76
CA LEU A 241 7.84 -19.54 -6.90
C LEU A 241 8.94 -18.90 -7.75
N LYS A 242 9.32 -17.67 -7.40
CA LYS A 242 10.46 -16.97 -7.98
C LYS A 242 11.39 -16.51 -6.86
N ALA A 243 12.64 -16.93 -6.89
CA ALA A 243 13.70 -16.45 -5.98
C ALA A 243 15.02 -16.43 -6.75
N GLU A 244 16.06 -15.82 -6.19
CA GLU A 244 17.42 -15.89 -6.76
C GLU A 244 17.89 -17.35 -6.86
N ASP A 245 17.68 -18.15 -5.81
CA ASP A 245 17.87 -19.59 -5.81
C ASP A 245 16.70 -20.31 -5.13
N VAL A 246 15.77 -20.84 -5.92
CA VAL A 246 14.61 -21.59 -5.40
C VAL A 246 15.04 -22.90 -4.73
N LYS A 247 16.20 -23.48 -5.06
CA LYS A 247 16.67 -24.71 -4.41
C LYS A 247 17.03 -24.48 -2.94
N ALA A 248 17.40 -23.25 -2.57
CA ALA A 248 17.62 -22.86 -1.19
C ALA A 248 16.34 -22.93 -0.33
N LEU A 249 15.16 -22.99 -0.96
CA LEU A 249 13.86 -23.12 -0.29
C LEU A 249 13.41 -24.59 -0.15
N ASN A 250 14.16 -25.56 -0.67
CA ASN A 250 13.79 -26.97 -0.61
C ASN A 250 13.65 -27.44 0.84
N GLY A 251 12.51 -28.05 1.17
CA GLY A 251 12.21 -28.49 2.54
C GLY A 251 11.23 -27.58 3.26
N ALA A 252 11.19 -26.29 2.91
CA ALA A 252 10.17 -25.37 3.38
C ALA A 252 8.76 -25.83 2.98
N LYS A 253 7.75 -25.37 3.72
CA LYS A 253 6.34 -25.67 3.45
C LYS A 253 5.59 -24.41 3.08
N LEU A 254 4.73 -24.50 2.08
CA LEU A 254 3.75 -23.48 1.73
C LEU A 254 2.37 -23.96 2.18
N GLN A 255 1.73 -23.18 3.05
CA GLN A 255 0.40 -23.44 3.58
C GLN A 255 -0.62 -22.46 3.01
N LEU A 256 -1.80 -22.98 2.64
CA LEU A 256 -2.98 -22.19 2.30
C LEU A 256 -3.93 -22.20 3.50
N LYS A 257 -4.31 -21.03 4.00
CA LYS A 257 -5.18 -20.87 5.17
C LYS A 257 -6.41 -20.01 4.87
N ASP A 258 -7.52 -20.37 5.49
CA ASP A 258 -8.75 -19.57 5.58
C ASP A 258 -8.99 -19.23 7.06
N GLY A 259 -8.53 -18.05 7.46
CA GLY A 259 -8.38 -17.71 8.88
C GLY A 259 -7.51 -18.75 9.59
N THR A 260 -8.04 -19.37 10.64
CA THR A 260 -7.33 -20.43 11.39
C THR A 260 -7.36 -21.81 10.72
N LYS A 261 -8.17 -22.00 9.67
CA LYS A 261 -8.33 -23.29 9.01
C LYS A 261 -7.24 -23.51 7.96
N MET A 262 -6.44 -24.55 8.13
CA MET A 262 -5.55 -25.04 7.08
C MET A 262 -6.38 -25.70 5.96
N ILE A 263 -6.18 -25.25 4.73
CA ILE A 263 -6.87 -25.75 3.53
C ILE A 263 -6.01 -26.77 2.81
N ALA A 264 -4.72 -26.46 2.64
CA ALA A 264 -3.75 -27.35 2.05
C ALA A 264 -2.32 -26.95 2.44
N GLU A 265 -1.39 -27.89 2.29
CA GLU A 265 0.04 -27.70 2.51
C GLU A 265 0.80 -28.45 1.41
N GLN A 266 1.90 -27.87 0.94
CA GLN A 266 2.87 -28.54 0.07
C GLN A 266 4.29 -28.25 0.53
N THR A 267 5.18 -29.23 0.42
CA THR A 267 6.62 -29.04 0.60
C THR A 267 7.23 -28.50 -0.69
N VAL A 268 8.05 -27.45 -0.57
CA VAL A 268 8.83 -26.88 -1.66
C VAL A 268 9.88 -27.91 -2.10
N LYS A 269 9.81 -28.32 -3.36
CA LYS A 269 10.76 -29.24 -4.01
C LYS A 269 11.30 -28.68 -5.34
N GLY A 270 10.85 -27.49 -5.71
CA GLY A 270 11.10 -26.86 -7.00
C GLY A 270 10.26 -25.59 -7.17
N GLU A 271 10.25 -25.06 -8.38
CA GLU A 271 9.63 -23.77 -8.72
C GLU A 271 8.10 -23.79 -8.77
N THR A 272 7.48 -24.97 -8.81
CA THR A 272 6.02 -25.08 -8.97
C THR A 272 5.43 -25.96 -7.89
N LEU A 273 4.38 -25.44 -7.22
CA LEU A 273 3.59 -26.16 -6.23
C LEU A 273 2.15 -26.27 -6.71
N ASP A 274 1.68 -27.51 -6.87
CA ASP A 274 0.33 -27.80 -7.31
C ASP A 274 -0.59 -28.19 -6.15
N PHE A 275 -1.70 -27.46 -6.04
CA PHE A 275 -2.79 -27.74 -5.13
C PHE A 275 -4.01 -28.17 -5.95
N LYS A 276 -4.59 -29.32 -5.62
CA LYS A 276 -5.74 -29.87 -6.35
C LYS A 276 -7.01 -29.67 -5.56
N GLN A 277 -8.12 -29.39 -6.26
CA GLN A 277 -9.46 -29.32 -5.67
C GLN A 277 -9.58 -28.32 -4.50
N VAL A 278 -8.85 -27.21 -4.57
CA VAL A 278 -8.97 -26.11 -3.61
C VAL A 278 -10.33 -25.44 -3.82
N PRO A 279 -11.15 -25.21 -2.79
CA PRO A 279 -12.41 -24.49 -2.95
C PRO A 279 -12.18 -23.10 -3.57
N ASN A 280 -13.16 -22.60 -4.30
CA ASN A 280 -13.11 -21.22 -4.76
C ASN A 280 -13.05 -20.26 -3.56
N GLY A 281 -12.21 -19.25 -3.63
CA GLY A 281 -11.97 -18.37 -2.51
C GLY A 281 -10.66 -17.58 -2.58
N ILE A 282 -10.39 -16.86 -1.50
CA ILE A 282 -9.14 -16.17 -1.21
C ILE A 282 -8.46 -16.85 -0.02
N TYR A 283 -7.16 -17.08 -0.11
CA TYR A 283 -6.40 -17.80 0.91
C TYR A 283 -5.16 -17.04 1.31
N THR A 284 -4.89 -17.00 2.62
CA THR A 284 -3.62 -16.51 3.15
C THR A 284 -2.54 -17.56 2.91
N VAL A 285 -1.38 -17.13 2.42
CA VAL A 285 -0.20 -17.96 2.21
C VAL A 285 0.78 -17.76 3.37
N THR A 286 1.19 -18.87 3.98
CA THR A 286 2.23 -18.89 5.01
C THR A 286 3.34 -19.84 4.59
N PHE A 287 4.58 -19.35 4.61
CA PHE A 287 5.77 -20.19 4.48
C PHE A 287 6.26 -20.60 5.88
N THR A 288 6.63 -21.86 6.05
CA THR A 288 7.25 -22.36 7.29
C THR A 288 8.50 -23.19 6.98
N GLY A 289 9.44 -23.25 7.92
CA GLY A 289 10.76 -23.87 7.75
C GLY A 289 11.90 -22.87 7.98
N GLU A 290 13.07 -23.37 8.37
CA GLU A 290 14.25 -22.52 8.59
C GLU A 290 14.76 -21.91 7.28
N GLU A 291 14.52 -22.58 6.15
CA GLU A 291 14.97 -22.19 4.82
C GLU A 291 14.34 -20.86 4.36
N VAL A 292 13.14 -20.53 4.86
CA VAL A 292 12.39 -19.30 4.53
C VAL A 292 12.62 -18.18 5.54
N ALA A 293 13.38 -18.42 6.62
CA ALA A 293 13.68 -17.42 7.64
C ALA A 293 14.29 -16.12 7.06
N PRO A 294 15.26 -16.16 6.12
CA PRO A 294 15.84 -14.94 5.56
C PRO A 294 15.04 -14.37 4.37
N TYR A 295 13.86 -14.90 4.04
CA TYR A 295 13.09 -14.48 2.88
C TYR A 295 11.85 -13.66 3.24
N ILE A 296 11.49 -12.74 2.34
CA ILE A 296 10.24 -11.96 2.33
C ILE A 296 9.49 -12.30 1.05
N ALA A 297 8.19 -12.56 1.16
CA ALA A 297 7.33 -12.78 0.01
C ALA A 297 6.71 -11.46 -0.47
N ASP A 298 6.58 -11.27 -1.78
CA ASP A 298 5.93 -10.10 -2.39
C ASP A 298 4.40 -10.09 -2.19
N THR A 299 3.80 -11.26 -1.98
CA THR A 299 2.39 -11.43 -1.67
C THR A 299 2.16 -12.51 -0.61
N HIS A 300 1.10 -12.33 0.16
CA HIS A 300 0.64 -13.28 1.17
C HIS A 300 -0.76 -13.83 0.89
N TYR A 301 -1.29 -13.63 -0.33
CA TYR A 301 -2.64 -14.04 -0.68
C TYR A 301 -2.70 -14.65 -2.08
N VAL A 302 -3.51 -15.71 -2.24
CA VAL A 302 -3.78 -16.36 -3.53
C VAL A 302 -5.28 -16.58 -3.72
N TYR A 303 -5.71 -16.47 -4.99
CA TYR A 303 -7.12 -16.55 -5.39
C TYR A 303 -7.37 -17.84 -6.16
N VAL A 304 -8.50 -18.47 -5.88
CA VAL A 304 -9.02 -19.62 -6.65
C VAL A 304 -10.39 -19.22 -7.18
N LYS A 305 -10.47 -19.11 -8.50
CA LYS A 305 -11.67 -18.65 -9.22
C LYS A 305 -12.09 -19.65 -10.28
N GLU A 306 -11.20 -20.08 -11.14
CA GLU A 306 -11.51 -20.93 -12.28
C GLU A 306 -11.19 -22.41 -11.99
N ALA A 307 -11.48 -23.29 -12.93
CA ALA A 307 -11.11 -24.71 -12.78
C ALA A 307 -9.59 -24.91 -12.69
N GLN A 308 -8.80 -24.08 -13.40
CA GLN A 308 -7.35 -23.99 -13.29
C GLN A 308 -6.97 -22.55 -12.98
N ASN A 309 -6.05 -22.36 -12.05
CA ASN A 309 -5.61 -21.05 -11.57
C ASN A 309 -4.09 -21.06 -11.46
N ASP A 310 -3.50 -19.93 -11.79
CA ASP A 310 -2.07 -19.71 -11.67
C ASP A 310 -1.81 -18.53 -10.73
N ALA A 311 -0.86 -18.69 -9.83
CA ALA A 311 -0.36 -17.62 -8.99
C ALA A 311 1.16 -17.56 -9.05
N LYS A 312 1.72 -16.38 -8.81
CA LYS A 312 3.16 -16.16 -8.70
C LYS A 312 3.46 -15.58 -7.34
N ILE A 313 4.49 -16.10 -6.69
CA ILE A 313 4.99 -15.58 -5.43
C ILE A 313 6.49 -15.40 -5.59
N SER A 314 6.96 -14.17 -5.49
CA SER A 314 8.38 -13.85 -5.48
C SER A 314 8.87 -13.81 -4.04
N LEU A 315 10.00 -14.46 -3.77
CA LEU A 315 10.70 -14.41 -2.50
C LEU A 315 12.03 -13.69 -2.68
N GLU A 316 12.20 -12.60 -1.94
CA GLU A 316 13.44 -11.83 -1.86
C GLU A 316 14.19 -12.23 -0.60
N LYS A 317 15.46 -12.59 -0.75
CA LYS A 317 16.34 -12.87 0.39
C LYS A 317 16.84 -11.56 0.97
N ILE A 318 16.75 -11.39 2.29
CA ILE A 318 17.36 -10.26 3.01
C ILE A 318 18.84 -10.60 3.22
N ASN A 319 19.69 -10.10 2.34
CA ASN A 319 21.15 -10.12 2.48
C ASN A 319 21.63 -8.94 3.34
N ILE A 320 21.05 -7.75 3.13
CA ILE A 320 21.32 -6.55 3.92
C ILE A 320 20.01 -5.86 4.24
N SER A 321 19.84 -5.45 5.49
CA SER A 321 18.61 -4.82 5.96
C SER A 321 18.30 -3.50 5.23
N LYS A 322 17.01 -3.30 4.91
CA LYS A 322 16.50 -2.03 4.38
C LYS A 322 16.68 -0.85 5.34
N LEU A 323 16.91 -1.11 6.64
CA LEU A 323 17.26 -0.06 7.62
C LEU A 323 18.59 0.63 7.27
N ALA A 324 19.51 -0.05 6.57
CA ALA A 324 20.76 0.55 6.09
C ALA A 324 20.59 1.39 4.81
N ASN A 325 19.40 1.38 4.19
CA ASN A 325 19.10 2.25 3.06
C ASN A 325 18.99 3.70 3.52
N GLN A 326 19.39 4.62 2.64
CA GLN A 326 19.35 6.07 2.89
C GLN A 326 18.75 6.78 1.69
N SER A 327 18.14 7.94 1.95
CA SER A 327 17.45 8.75 0.96
C SER A 327 17.83 10.22 1.10
N ILE A 328 18.27 10.81 -0.01
CA ILE A 328 18.62 12.22 -0.11
C ILE A 328 17.61 12.89 -1.05
N GLN A 329 16.88 13.87 -0.52
CA GLN A 329 15.91 14.66 -1.26
C GLN A 329 16.58 15.90 -1.86
N LEU A 330 16.30 16.14 -3.14
CA LEU A 330 16.69 17.34 -3.85
C LEU A 330 15.43 18.20 -4.08
N LEU A 331 15.43 19.40 -3.52
CA LEU A 331 14.28 20.31 -3.52
C LEU A 331 14.52 21.52 -4.42
N GLY A 332 13.46 21.94 -5.08
CA GLY A 332 13.39 23.05 -6.01
C GLY A 332 12.81 24.31 -5.40
N LEU A 333 12.34 25.20 -6.27
CA LEU A 333 11.62 26.41 -5.88
C LEU A 333 10.42 26.07 -4.99
N GLY A 334 10.27 26.80 -3.88
CA GLY A 334 9.18 26.56 -2.92
C GLY A 334 9.33 25.27 -2.12
N ASP A 335 10.54 24.72 -2.04
CA ASP A 335 10.87 23.45 -1.39
C ASP A 335 10.14 22.24 -2.01
N ALA A 336 9.68 22.38 -3.25
CA ALA A 336 9.06 21.30 -4.01
C ALA A 336 10.10 20.24 -4.36
N LYS A 337 9.88 18.99 -3.95
CA LYS A 337 10.77 17.87 -4.30
C LYS A 337 10.75 17.64 -5.81
N PHE A 338 11.92 17.68 -6.45
CA PHE A 338 12.07 17.41 -7.89
C PHE A 338 12.89 16.16 -8.19
N ALA A 339 13.73 15.72 -7.24
CA ALA A 339 14.45 14.46 -7.36
C ALA A 339 14.74 13.81 -6.00
N THR A 340 14.98 12.49 -6.02
CA THR A 340 15.40 11.71 -4.85
C THR A 340 16.52 10.76 -5.26
N PHE A 341 17.62 10.74 -4.49
CA PHE A 341 18.63 9.69 -4.57
C PHE A 341 18.38 8.69 -3.44
N THR A 342 18.32 7.40 -3.74
CA THR A 342 18.05 6.34 -2.74
C THR A 342 18.98 5.17 -2.94
N THR A 343 19.54 4.66 -1.84
CA THR A 343 20.36 3.45 -1.84
C THR A 343 19.48 2.22 -1.57
N ASN A 344 19.80 1.11 -2.22
CA ASN A 344 19.27 -0.21 -1.93
C ASN A 344 20.45 -1.13 -1.61
N ARG A 345 20.65 -1.38 -0.32
CA ARG A 345 21.76 -2.19 0.17
C ARG A 345 21.54 -3.68 -0.04
N ASN A 346 20.30 -4.14 -0.16
CA ASN A 346 20.03 -5.56 -0.38
C ASN A 346 20.49 -6.02 -1.77
N ASP A 347 20.34 -5.13 -2.76
CA ASP A 347 20.71 -5.36 -4.16
C ASP A 347 22.04 -4.70 -4.57
N ASP A 348 22.73 -4.03 -3.63
CA ASP A 348 23.93 -3.22 -3.90
C ASP A 348 23.75 -2.27 -5.09
N SER A 349 22.65 -1.53 -5.06
CA SER A 349 22.27 -0.57 -6.11
C SER A 349 21.86 0.77 -5.53
N ALA A 350 21.80 1.79 -6.38
CA ALA A 350 21.18 3.06 -6.05
C ALA A 350 20.28 3.52 -7.20
N THR A 351 19.37 4.43 -6.87
CA THR A 351 18.41 5.00 -7.80
C THR A 351 18.41 6.51 -7.69
N LEU A 352 18.41 7.19 -8.84
CA LEU A 352 18.05 8.60 -8.95
C LEU A 352 16.69 8.72 -9.64
N ASP A 353 15.69 9.20 -8.92
CA ASP A 353 14.34 9.44 -9.44
C ASP A 353 14.10 10.94 -9.59
N VAL A 354 13.97 11.42 -10.83
CA VAL A 354 13.72 12.82 -11.18
C VAL A 354 12.28 12.97 -11.66
N THR A 355 11.49 13.75 -10.93
CA THR A 355 10.03 13.80 -11.09
C THR A 355 9.51 15.14 -11.63
N ALA A 356 10.36 16.17 -11.74
CA ALA A 356 9.95 17.46 -12.29
C ALA A 356 10.96 18.04 -13.28
N GLU A 357 10.47 18.49 -14.44
CA GLU A 357 11.27 19.09 -15.52
C GLU A 357 11.77 20.51 -15.22
N LYS A 358 11.17 21.18 -14.22
CA LYS A 358 11.50 22.56 -13.85
C LYS A 358 11.76 22.65 -12.34
N PRO A 359 12.93 22.19 -11.86
CA PRO A 359 13.31 22.28 -10.45
C PRO A 359 13.24 23.72 -9.92
N HIS A 360 13.76 24.69 -10.69
CA HIS A 360 13.85 26.07 -10.24
C HIS A 360 13.90 27.05 -11.42
N SER A 361 12.82 27.82 -11.63
CA SER A 361 12.67 28.73 -12.77
C SER A 361 13.75 29.81 -12.88
N TYR A 362 14.34 30.25 -11.76
CA TYR A 362 15.42 31.26 -11.74
C TYR A 362 16.81 30.72 -12.15
N TYR A 363 16.98 29.41 -12.33
CA TYR A 363 18.23 28.77 -12.79
C TYR A 363 18.09 28.30 -14.26
N SER A 364 17.42 29.10 -15.10
CA SER A 364 17.17 28.70 -16.48
C SER A 364 18.48 28.63 -17.28
N GLY A 365 18.75 27.48 -17.89
CA GLY A 365 20.02 27.21 -18.59
C GLY A 365 21.23 27.04 -17.66
N GLU A 366 21.03 26.98 -16.36
CA GLU A 366 22.06 26.75 -15.35
C GLU A 366 21.90 25.37 -14.72
N THR A 367 23.02 24.73 -14.38
CA THR A 367 23.00 23.49 -13.58
C THR A 367 22.48 23.80 -12.18
N TYR A 368 21.33 23.23 -11.83
CA TYR A 368 20.74 23.37 -10.50
C TYR A 368 21.17 22.23 -9.56
N ALA A 369 21.29 21.02 -10.09
CA ALA A 369 21.84 19.89 -9.38
C ALA A 369 22.61 18.94 -10.30
N LYS A 370 23.54 18.16 -9.75
CA LYS A 370 24.28 17.14 -10.49
C LYS A 370 24.61 15.96 -9.58
N VAL A 371 24.44 14.74 -10.08
CA VAL A 371 24.81 13.50 -9.40
C VAL A 371 25.87 12.79 -10.24
N VAL A 372 27.00 12.48 -9.63
CA VAL A 372 28.08 11.69 -10.23
C VAL A 372 28.35 10.49 -9.33
N VAL A 373 28.38 9.29 -9.90
CA VAL A 373 28.68 8.06 -9.18
C VAL A 373 29.96 7.47 -9.73
N LYS A 374 30.88 7.13 -8.84
CA LYS A 374 32.19 6.56 -9.16
C LYS A 374 32.34 5.25 -8.43
N ASP A 375 33.04 4.31 -9.06
CA ASP A 375 33.45 3.10 -8.35
C ASP A 375 34.56 3.38 -7.32
N ALA A 376 34.91 2.36 -6.52
CA ALA A 376 35.99 2.44 -5.54
C ALA A 376 37.37 2.85 -6.13
N ALA A 377 37.60 2.67 -7.43
CA ALA A 377 38.82 3.11 -8.12
C ALA A 377 38.74 4.58 -8.60
N GLY A 378 37.59 5.24 -8.41
CA GLY A 378 37.34 6.62 -8.80
C GLY A 378 36.85 6.78 -10.24
N MET A 379 36.54 5.69 -10.96
CA MET A 379 36.03 5.75 -12.33
C MET A 379 34.54 6.07 -12.32
N THR A 380 34.13 7.12 -13.06
CA THR A 380 32.72 7.49 -13.21
C THR A 380 31.93 6.38 -13.91
N ARG A 381 30.87 5.91 -13.25
CA ARG A 381 29.93 4.88 -13.74
C ARG A 381 28.57 5.46 -14.10
N TYR A 382 28.20 6.58 -13.49
CA TYR A 382 26.96 7.29 -13.80
C TYR A 382 27.14 8.79 -13.59
N GLU A 383 26.51 9.59 -14.44
CA GLU A 383 26.49 11.04 -14.34
C GLU A 383 25.16 11.59 -14.85
N LYS A 384 24.54 12.47 -14.08
CA LYS A 384 23.32 13.17 -14.45
C LYS A 384 23.40 14.63 -14.02
N THR A 385 23.31 15.51 -15.00
CA THR A 385 23.14 16.95 -14.79
C THR A 385 21.66 17.31 -14.87
N MET A 386 21.19 18.12 -13.94
CA MET A 386 19.82 18.61 -13.84
C MET A 386 19.82 20.13 -13.85
N GLU A 387 19.34 20.72 -14.93
CA GLU A 387 19.20 22.17 -15.07
C GLU A 387 18.01 22.71 -14.28
N GLY A 388 18.01 24.01 -13.96
CA GLY A 388 16.89 24.66 -13.27
C GLY A 388 15.58 24.64 -14.06
N THR A 389 15.68 24.59 -15.39
CA THR A 389 14.58 24.40 -16.33
C THR A 389 14.98 23.40 -17.41
N GLY A 390 14.05 22.53 -17.83
CA GLY A 390 14.31 21.58 -18.92
C GLY A 390 15.07 20.31 -18.53
N THR A 391 15.08 19.93 -17.25
CA THR A 391 15.69 18.65 -16.84
C THR A 391 14.85 17.47 -17.33
N LYS A 392 15.52 16.38 -17.75
CA LYS A 392 14.84 15.15 -18.18
C LYS A 392 14.39 14.34 -16.98
N VAL A 393 13.07 14.21 -16.81
CA VAL A 393 12.44 13.30 -15.84
C VAL A 393 12.73 11.85 -16.17
N GLY A 394 12.76 11.02 -15.13
CA GLY A 394 13.04 9.59 -15.27
C GLY A 394 13.67 9.02 -14.01
N LYS A 395 13.65 7.68 -13.94
CA LYS A 395 14.21 6.90 -12.86
C LYS A 395 15.37 6.08 -13.40
N ASP A 396 16.58 6.43 -12.98
CA ASP A 396 17.80 5.73 -13.36
C ASP A 396 18.27 4.86 -12.18
N SER A 397 18.55 3.58 -12.42
CA SER A 397 19.10 2.65 -11.43
C SER A 397 20.47 2.15 -11.90
N PHE A 398 21.41 2.03 -10.98
CA PHE A 398 22.79 1.65 -11.27
C PHE A 398 23.42 0.89 -10.08
N PRO A 399 24.42 0.03 -10.33
CA PRO A 399 25.20 -0.61 -9.28
C PRO A 399 25.83 0.43 -8.35
N PHE A 400 25.73 0.20 -7.04
CA PHE A 400 26.30 1.07 -6.03
C PHE A 400 26.53 0.28 -4.74
N LYS A 401 27.75 -0.21 -4.58
CA LYS A 401 28.15 -1.12 -3.51
C LYS A 401 29.14 -0.46 -2.55
N GLU A 402 29.53 -1.20 -1.53
CA GLU A 402 30.55 -0.76 -0.58
C GLU A 402 31.85 -0.31 -1.28
N GLY A 403 32.36 0.86 -0.87
CA GLY A 403 33.54 1.51 -1.45
C GLY A 403 33.24 2.51 -2.56
N ASP A 404 32.07 2.41 -3.21
CA ASP A 404 31.67 3.34 -4.27
C ASP A 404 31.37 4.75 -3.71
N ILE A 405 31.46 5.76 -4.57
CA ILE A 405 31.40 7.17 -4.21
C ILE A 405 30.26 7.84 -4.98
N VAL A 406 29.45 8.65 -4.29
CA VAL A 406 28.50 9.56 -4.93
C VAL A 406 28.86 11.01 -4.60
N GLU A 407 28.93 11.83 -5.65
CA GLU A 407 29.10 13.28 -5.56
C GLU A 407 27.78 13.95 -5.95
N ILE A 408 27.22 14.72 -5.03
CA ILE A 408 25.96 15.44 -5.24
C ILE A 408 26.23 16.93 -5.14
N TYR A 409 26.14 17.61 -6.29
CA TYR A 409 26.07 19.06 -6.36
C TYR A 409 24.62 19.54 -6.28
N HIS A 410 24.38 20.58 -5.49
CA HIS A 410 23.13 21.30 -5.44
C HIS A 410 23.40 22.81 -5.29
N ALA A 411 22.81 23.63 -6.16
CA ALA A 411 23.04 25.08 -6.14
C ALA A 411 22.65 25.73 -4.79
N GLU A 412 21.65 25.15 -4.13
CA GLU A 412 21.08 25.61 -2.85
C GLU A 412 21.19 24.57 -1.71
N THR A 413 22.33 23.87 -1.58
CA THR A 413 22.53 22.78 -0.59
C THR A 413 22.00 23.10 0.81
N LYS A 414 22.33 24.29 1.34
CA LYS A 414 22.05 24.69 2.73
C LYS A 414 20.61 24.43 3.17
N ASN A 415 19.64 24.64 2.28
CA ASN A 415 18.22 24.58 2.61
C ASN A 415 17.47 23.47 1.83
N ARG A 416 18.02 23.00 0.71
CA ARG A 416 17.26 22.22 -0.30
C ARG A 416 17.90 20.90 -0.71
N LEU A 417 19.05 20.52 -0.14
CA LEU A 417 19.53 19.15 -0.13
C LEU A 417 19.30 18.56 1.26
N ARG A 418 18.39 17.60 1.40
CA ARG A 418 17.93 17.10 2.72
C ARG A 418 18.10 15.59 2.83
N SER A 419 18.54 15.13 3.99
CA SER A 419 18.56 13.72 4.41
C SER A 419 18.04 13.65 5.84
N SER A 420 17.49 12.50 6.25
CA SER A 420 17.15 12.23 7.65
C SER A 420 18.38 12.17 8.55
N GLU A 421 19.49 11.69 8.00
CA GLU A 421 20.79 11.53 8.63
C GLU A 421 21.64 12.80 8.43
N SER A 422 22.62 13.01 9.31
CA SER A 422 23.51 14.19 9.26
C SER A 422 24.65 14.01 8.24
N ILE A 423 24.30 13.64 7.01
CA ILE A 423 25.24 13.32 5.93
C ILE A 423 25.47 14.48 4.94
N ILE A 424 24.71 15.57 5.06
CA ILE A 424 24.80 16.72 4.15
C ILE A 424 25.56 17.87 4.81
N ASP A 425 26.71 18.22 4.23
CA ASP A 425 27.43 19.45 4.53
C ASP A 425 26.72 20.64 3.89
N LYS A 426 26.06 21.42 4.73
CA LYS A 426 25.28 22.60 4.34
C LYS A 426 26.16 23.79 3.93
N ALA A 427 27.47 23.75 4.22
CA ALA A 427 28.40 24.83 3.89
C ALA A 427 28.94 24.73 2.46
N THR A 428 28.81 23.58 1.80
CA THR A 428 29.35 23.33 0.47
C THR A 428 28.24 23.07 -0.55
N LYS A 429 28.49 23.42 -1.82
CA LYS A 429 27.57 23.09 -2.91
C LYS A 429 27.68 21.63 -3.36
N THR A 430 28.81 20.97 -3.10
CA THR A 430 29.07 19.58 -3.52
C THR A 430 29.39 18.71 -2.31
N ASN A 431 28.56 17.68 -2.10
CA ASN A 431 28.75 16.68 -1.08
C ASN A 431 29.34 15.41 -1.70
N THR A 432 30.42 14.87 -1.12
CA THR A 432 31.06 13.62 -1.56
C THR A 432 30.86 12.56 -0.49
N LEU A 433 30.13 11.51 -0.84
CA LEU A 433 29.70 10.45 0.08
C LEU A 433 30.27 9.11 -0.39
N VAL A 434 30.80 8.32 0.53
CA VAL A 434 31.29 6.95 0.27
C VAL A 434 30.30 5.96 0.84
N MET A 435 29.94 4.93 0.09
CA MET A 435 29.15 3.82 0.60
C MET A 435 30.01 2.94 1.51
N THR A 436 29.58 2.74 2.74
CA THR A 436 30.17 1.81 3.73
C THR A 436 29.20 0.66 3.99
N LYS A 437 29.64 -0.38 4.70
CA LYS A 437 28.75 -1.48 5.11
C LYS A 437 27.50 -1.04 5.89
N TRP A 438 27.54 0.11 6.59
CA TRP A 438 26.40 0.64 7.38
C TRP A 438 25.59 1.72 6.67
N GLY A 439 26.11 2.29 5.57
CA GLY A 439 25.50 3.43 4.88
C GLY A 439 26.53 4.44 4.36
N LEU A 440 26.06 5.61 3.95
CA LEU A 440 26.85 6.70 3.37
C LEU A 440 27.63 7.46 4.45
N ARG A 441 28.92 7.66 4.17
CA ARG A 441 29.79 8.54 4.94
C ARG A 441 30.22 9.74 4.10
N ASN A 442 29.96 10.94 4.57
CA ASN A 442 30.45 12.17 3.98
C ASN A 442 31.95 12.30 4.23
N LYS A 443 32.75 12.51 3.17
CA LYS A 443 34.21 12.63 3.28
C LYS A 443 34.67 13.87 4.05
N THR A 444 33.87 14.94 4.07
CA THR A 444 34.19 16.20 4.75
C THR A 444 33.68 16.22 6.18
N LEU A 445 32.43 15.81 6.41
CA LEU A 445 31.85 15.79 7.75
C LEU A 445 32.34 14.62 8.60
N ALA A 446 32.77 13.53 7.96
CA ALA A 446 33.12 12.27 8.61
C ALA A 446 32.05 11.82 9.62
N ASN A 447 30.76 11.88 9.23
CA ASN A 447 29.68 11.29 10.03
C ASN A 447 29.93 9.81 10.32
N ASP A 448 29.27 9.27 11.34
CA ASP A 448 29.36 7.86 11.70
C ASP A 448 28.14 7.10 11.16
N PRO A 449 28.27 6.37 10.04
CA PRO A 449 27.14 5.64 9.47
C PRO A 449 26.70 4.47 10.36
N GLN A 450 27.56 3.96 11.24
CA GLN A 450 27.18 2.92 12.19
C GLN A 450 26.24 3.50 13.26
N GLU A 451 26.54 4.70 13.78
CA GLU A 451 25.64 5.37 14.73
C GLU A 451 24.32 5.78 14.06
N ASP A 452 24.35 6.25 12.81
CA ASP A 452 23.14 6.54 12.02
C ASP A 452 22.25 5.27 11.88
N LEU A 453 22.85 4.10 11.62
CA LEU A 453 22.13 2.83 11.57
C LEU A 453 21.60 2.41 12.96
N ILE A 454 22.38 2.61 14.02
CA ILE A 454 21.96 2.33 15.40
C ILE A 454 20.72 3.14 15.79
N VAL A 455 20.62 4.41 15.37
CA VAL A 455 19.42 5.23 15.59
C VAL A 455 18.18 4.59 14.95
N LYS A 456 18.31 4.06 13.73
CA LYS A 456 17.20 3.37 13.05
C LYS A 456 16.84 2.04 13.71
N ILE A 457 17.85 1.26 14.13
CA ILE A 457 17.66 0.02 14.90
C ILE A 457 16.90 0.31 16.19
N LYS A 458 17.28 1.38 16.91
CA LYS A 458 16.59 1.81 18.13
C LYS A 458 15.14 2.16 17.87
N ALA A 459 14.90 2.99 16.85
CA ALA A 459 13.55 3.41 16.49
C ALA A 459 12.66 2.20 16.14
N GLU A 460 13.15 1.28 15.31
CA GLU A 460 12.39 0.11 14.87
C GLU A 460 12.18 -0.91 16.00
N GLY A 461 13.24 -1.20 16.78
CA GLY A 461 13.13 -2.11 17.92
C GLY A 461 12.17 -1.59 19.00
N THR A 462 12.23 -0.30 19.32
CA THR A 462 11.28 0.33 20.26
C THR A 462 9.86 0.34 19.70
N ARG A 463 9.66 0.62 18.41
CA ARG A 463 8.34 0.57 17.75
C ARG A 463 7.72 -0.82 17.88
N LEU A 464 8.48 -1.87 17.53
CA LEU A 464 8.03 -3.26 17.60
C LEU A 464 7.75 -3.72 19.03
N LEU A 465 8.53 -3.29 20.02
CA LEU A 465 8.29 -3.65 21.42
C LEU A 465 7.06 -2.95 22.03
N ASN A 466 6.77 -1.72 21.60
CA ASN A 466 5.68 -0.91 22.16
C ASN A 466 4.31 -1.22 21.55
N ASP A 467 4.26 -1.80 20.35
CA ASP A 467 3.02 -2.25 19.72
C ASP A 467 2.79 -3.73 20.05
N ALA A 468 1.88 -4.01 20.99
CA ALA A 468 1.61 -5.36 21.46
C ALA A 468 1.21 -6.32 20.32
N ASP A 469 0.45 -5.83 19.33
CA ASP A 469 0.03 -6.66 18.21
C ASP A 469 1.19 -7.00 17.27
N LEU A 470 2.17 -6.11 17.10
CA LEU A 470 3.37 -6.38 16.31
C LEU A 470 4.41 -7.21 17.07
N LYS A 471 4.51 -6.98 18.39
CA LYS A 471 5.40 -7.73 19.27
C LYS A 471 5.08 -9.21 19.26
N ASP A 472 3.79 -9.56 19.26
CA ASP A 472 3.32 -10.95 19.33
C ASP A 472 3.30 -11.66 17.95
N VAL A 473 3.61 -10.97 16.85
CA VAL A 473 3.73 -11.59 15.53
C VAL A 473 4.94 -12.55 15.52
N PRO A 474 4.77 -13.82 15.11
CA PRO A 474 5.89 -14.75 15.00
C PRO A 474 7.03 -14.20 14.11
N PHE A 475 8.28 -14.45 14.48
CA PHE A 475 9.45 -13.97 13.72
C PHE A 475 9.39 -14.36 12.23
N ALA A 476 8.99 -15.61 11.95
CA ALA A 476 8.85 -16.11 10.58
C ALA A 476 7.86 -15.32 9.71
N GLU A 477 6.85 -14.69 10.33
CA GLU A 477 5.78 -13.93 9.65
C GLU A 477 6.01 -12.41 9.65
N SER A 478 6.99 -11.91 10.40
CA SER A 478 7.25 -10.48 10.55
C SER A 478 8.48 -10.03 9.74
N GLU A 479 8.22 -9.38 8.61
CA GLU A 479 9.28 -8.73 7.82
C GLU A 479 10.06 -7.71 8.68
N ALA A 480 9.37 -6.90 9.47
CA ALA A 480 9.98 -5.88 10.32
C ALA A 480 11.00 -6.49 11.31
N LYS A 481 10.65 -7.61 11.95
CA LYS A 481 11.57 -8.32 12.85
C LYS A 481 12.77 -8.92 12.10
N LYS A 482 12.55 -9.49 10.91
CA LYS A 482 13.63 -10.02 10.05
C LYS A 482 14.60 -8.89 9.63
N GLN A 483 14.06 -7.76 9.20
CA GLN A 483 14.83 -6.57 8.82
C GLN A 483 15.61 -6.00 10.02
N LEU A 484 15.01 -5.96 11.21
CA LEU A 484 15.69 -5.52 12.44
C LEU A 484 16.85 -6.46 12.80
N LEU A 485 16.64 -7.78 12.77
CA LEU A 485 17.69 -8.75 13.07
C LEU A 485 18.88 -8.59 12.10
N GLN A 486 18.59 -8.49 10.79
CA GLN A 486 19.62 -8.29 9.76
C GLN A 486 20.36 -6.96 9.94
N ALA A 487 19.69 -5.89 10.39
CA ALA A 487 20.37 -4.62 10.68
C ALA A 487 21.33 -4.74 11.87
N ILE A 488 20.92 -5.43 12.94
CA ILE A 488 21.77 -5.67 14.11
C ILE A 488 22.99 -6.50 13.74
N GLN A 489 22.83 -7.49 12.87
CA GLN A 489 23.94 -8.33 12.38
C GLN A 489 25.02 -7.55 11.61
N LEU A 490 24.69 -6.39 11.03
CA LEU A 490 25.66 -5.51 10.36
C LEU A 490 26.56 -4.72 11.32
N LEU A 491 26.17 -4.60 12.59
CA LEU A 491 26.93 -3.83 13.58
C LEU A 491 28.24 -4.55 13.93
N ASP A 492 29.26 -3.75 14.26
CA ASP A 492 30.50 -4.26 14.87
C ASP A 492 30.32 -4.48 16.38
N GLU A 493 31.17 -5.33 16.95
CA GLU A 493 31.21 -5.52 18.40
C GLU A 493 31.74 -4.26 19.11
N PRO A 494 31.21 -3.90 20.29
CA PRO A 494 30.23 -4.66 21.10
C PRO A 494 28.76 -4.39 20.75
N ASN A 495 28.48 -3.45 19.83
CA ASN A 495 27.13 -2.98 19.55
C ASN A 495 26.20 -4.11 19.08
N ARG A 496 26.71 -5.03 18.27
CA ARG A 496 25.92 -6.21 17.82
C ARG A 496 25.37 -7.01 19.01
N THR A 497 26.24 -7.42 19.93
CA THR A 497 25.84 -8.17 21.13
C THR A 497 24.82 -7.37 21.96
N VAL A 498 25.11 -6.08 22.19
CA VAL A 498 24.21 -5.20 22.97
C VAL A 498 22.80 -5.12 22.38
N TYR A 499 22.65 -4.93 21.07
CA TYR A 499 21.32 -4.80 20.47
C TYR A 499 20.62 -6.14 20.24
N LEU A 500 21.35 -7.26 20.09
CA LEU A 500 20.74 -8.58 20.14
C LEU A 500 20.10 -8.84 21.50
N ASP A 501 20.80 -8.50 22.60
CA ASP A 501 20.28 -8.66 23.95
C ASP A 501 19.10 -7.73 24.22
N ASN A 502 19.18 -6.45 23.82
CA ASN A 502 18.10 -5.47 24.02
C ASN A 502 16.78 -5.87 23.34
N TYR A 503 16.86 -6.55 22.19
CA TYR A 503 15.70 -6.91 21.36
C TYR A 503 15.42 -8.41 21.30
N GLN A 504 16.04 -9.21 22.19
CA GLN A 504 15.92 -10.66 22.19
C GLN A 504 14.47 -11.16 22.17
N ALA A 505 13.58 -10.47 22.90
CA ALA A 505 12.15 -10.81 22.96
C ALA A 505 11.41 -10.68 21.61
N LEU A 506 11.99 -10.00 20.61
CA LEU A 506 11.42 -9.92 19.26
C LEU A 506 11.86 -11.09 18.37
N PHE A 507 12.91 -11.82 18.74
CA PHE A 507 13.53 -12.86 17.91
C PHE A 507 13.26 -14.29 18.39
N SER A 508 12.67 -14.46 19.58
CA SER A 508 12.20 -15.76 20.06
C SER A 508 11.01 -16.25 19.21
N GLU A 509 11.00 -17.54 18.88
CA GLU A 509 9.89 -18.21 18.20
C GLU A 509 8.65 -18.38 19.09
#